data_AF-A0A5J4QKJ9-F1
#
_entry.id   AF-A0A5J4QKJ9-F1
#
_cell.length_a   1.000
_cell.length_b   1.000
_cell.length_c   1.000
_cell.angle_alpha   90.00
_cell.angle_beta   90.00
_cell.angle_gamma   90.00
#
_symmetry.space_group_name_H-M   'P 1'
#
loop_
_entity.id
_entity.type
_entity.pdbx_description
1 polymer ?
#
loop_
_entity_poly.entity_id
_entity_poly.type
_entity_poly.pdbx_seq_one_letter_code
_entity_poly.pdbx_strand_id
1 'polypeptide(L)'
;MNKNKLIVLTLILLFGVLYCPATTIEINIFKKKKKTETTNDSTQVKKNKYDEFFKGEHETVNGMFTIHKMKGKLYFEMPVELFGCEMLIGSTVTEISDNSDAIIGSKPVAPLHVYFTKTDTYVQLRQINARYITMNQNIDQALEKSKIGVILKNAKIEVYNNDSTKVVFEMTDFFVSDNKKMTTFDENSLNGSYERNAIFKNDCSYLT
;
A
#
# COMPACT_ATOMS: atom_id res chain seq x y z
N MET A 1 -56.04 -27.02 -34.28
CA MET A 1 -54.58 -27.04 -34.53
C MET A 1 -53.89 -26.42 -33.31
N ASN A 2 -53.21 -27.23 -32.50
CA ASN A 2 -52.83 -26.87 -31.12
C ASN A 2 -51.70 -25.83 -31.06
N LYS A 3 -51.86 -24.80 -30.20
CA LYS A 3 -50.93 -23.68 -30.01
C LYS A 3 -49.48 -24.13 -29.73
N ASN A 4 -49.29 -25.30 -29.12
CA ASN A 4 -47.97 -25.88 -28.85
C ASN A 4 -47.25 -26.36 -30.13
N LYS A 5 -48.00 -26.74 -31.19
CA LYS A 5 -47.41 -27.09 -32.50
C LYS A 5 -46.92 -25.86 -33.25
N LEU A 6 -47.51 -24.69 -33.02
CA LEU A 6 -47.08 -23.42 -33.64
C LEU A 6 -45.79 -22.89 -33.00
N ILE A 7 -45.65 -23.04 -31.66
CA ILE A 7 -44.46 -22.64 -30.90
C ILE A 7 -43.25 -23.54 -31.23
N VAL A 8 -43.46 -24.85 -31.38
CA VAL A 8 -42.39 -25.78 -31.81
C VAL A 8 -41.92 -25.47 -33.24
N LEU A 9 -42.81 -25.03 -34.13
CA LEU A 9 -42.44 -24.61 -35.48
C LEU A 9 -41.65 -23.28 -35.50
N THR A 10 -41.87 -22.39 -34.52
CA THR A 10 -41.11 -21.13 -34.39
C THR A 10 -39.74 -21.33 -33.73
N LEU A 11 -39.57 -22.34 -32.87
CA LEU A 11 -38.28 -22.65 -32.24
C LEU A 11 -37.29 -23.36 -33.19
N ILE A 12 -37.80 -24.13 -34.17
CA ILE A 12 -36.97 -24.82 -35.17
C ILE A 12 -36.39 -23.85 -36.21
N LEU A 13 -37.00 -22.68 -36.40
CA LEU A 13 -36.47 -21.62 -37.26
C LEU A 13 -35.30 -20.83 -36.64
N LEU A 14 -35.06 -20.95 -35.33
CA LEU A 14 -34.05 -20.15 -34.60
C LEU A 14 -32.76 -20.92 -34.27
N PHE A 15 -32.68 -22.23 -34.56
CA PHE A 15 -31.53 -23.09 -34.24
C PHE A 15 -30.82 -23.71 -35.45
N GLY A 16 -31.11 -23.22 -36.66
CA GLY A 16 -30.60 -23.76 -37.94
C GLY A 16 -29.42 -23.02 -38.56
N VAL A 17 -28.58 -22.32 -37.79
CA VAL A 17 -27.36 -21.68 -38.32
C VAL A 17 -26.16 -21.99 -37.43
N LEU A 18 -25.64 -23.21 -37.56
CA LEU A 18 -24.23 -23.52 -37.32
C LEU A 18 -23.81 -24.70 -38.24
N TYR A 19 -22.67 -24.50 -38.93
CA TYR A 19 -21.79 -25.44 -39.66
C TYR A 19 -21.84 -25.63 -41.21
N CYS A 20 -20.88 -24.94 -41.87
CA CYS A 20 -19.86 -25.35 -42.89
C CYS A 20 -20.26 -26.20 -44.13
N PRO A 21 -19.74 -25.96 -45.37
CA PRO A 21 -18.31 -26.11 -45.70
C PRO A 21 -17.74 -25.14 -46.78
N ALA A 22 -16.45 -25.30 -47.07
CA ALA A 22 -15.62 -24.46 -47.93
C ALA A 22 -15.76 -24.69 -49.46
N THR A 23 -15.24 -23.70 -50.21
CA THR A 23 -14.66 -23.69 -51.59
C THR A 23 -15.52 -23.38 -52.82
N THR A 24 -15.19 -22.25 -53.50
CA THR A 24 -14.77 -22.09 -54.93
C THR A 24 -13.99 -20.76 -55.04
N ILE A 25 -12.66 -20.75 -55.06
CA ILE A 25 -11.73 -20.58 -56.21
C ILE A 25 -12.10 -19.42 -57.17
N GLU A 26 -11.35 -18.31 -57.08
CA GLU A 26 -10.71 -17.71 -58.26
C GLU A 26 -9.26 -17.34 -57.93
N ILE A 27 -8.41 -17.59 -58.92
CA ILE A 27 -6.96 -17.68 -58.87
C ILE A 27 -6.37 -16.30 -59.15
N ASN A 28 -5.41 -15.85 -58.33
CA ASN A 28 -4.32 -15.05 -58.88
C ASN A 28 -2.99 -15.41 -58.23
N ILE A 29 -2.16 -16.07 -59.04
CA ILE A 29 -0.81 -16.52 -58.77
C ILE A 29 0.09 -15.29 -58.72
N PHE A 30 0.73 -14.99 -57.58
CA PHE A 30 2.12 -14.49 -57.57
C PHE A 30 2.75 -14.69 -56.18
N LYS A 31 3.64 -15.71 -56.13
CA LYS A 31 4.59 -16.16 -55.10
C LYS A 31 4.82 -15.27 -53.86
N LYS A 32 4.43 -15.76 -52.68
CA LYS A 32 4.95 -15.33 -51.36
C LYS A 32 5.96 -16.36 -50.84
N LYS A 33 7.22 -15.94 -50.65
CA LYS A 33 8.22 -16.69 -49.84
C LYS A 33 7.73 -16.71 -48.39
N LYS A 34 7.64 -17.90 -47.82
CA LYS A 34 7.33 -18.16 -46.40
C LYS A 34 8.42 -17.53 -45.53
N LYS A 35 8.06 -16.57 -44.67
CA LYS A 35 8.89 -16.19 -43.51
C LYS A 35 8.05 -16.49 -42.27
N THR A 36 8.46 -17.54 -41.59
CA THR A 36 8.07 -17.89 -40.22
C THR A 36 8.29 -16.66 -39.35
N GLU A 37 7.23 -16.15 -38.71
CA GLU A 37 7.39 -15.22 -37.60
C GLU A 37 7.88 -16.02 -36.40
N THR A 38 9.19 -16.03 -36.27
CA THR A 38 9.90 -16.36 -35.04
C THR A 38 9.38 -15.45 -33.94
N THR A 39 8.90 -16.07 -32.87
CA THR A 39 8.75 -15.50 -31.54
C THR A 39 9.99 -14.69 -31.20
N ASN A 40 9.94 -13.37 -31.40
CA ASN A 40 10.93 -12.48 -30.84
C ASN A 40 10.50 -12.19 -29.41
N ASP A 41 11.00 -13.05 -28.53
CA ASP A 41 11.32 -12.72 -27.15
C ASP A 41 12.25 -11.50 -27.16
N SER A 42 11.67 -10.31 -27.25
CA SER A 42 12.36 -9.08 -26.87
C SER A 42 12.05 -8.84 -25.41
N THR A 43 12.83 -9.52 -24.56
CA THR A 43 13.16 -9.05 -23.21
C THR A 43 13.96 -7.75 -23.33
N GLN A 44 13.33 -6.73 -23.91
CA GLN A 44 13.79 -5.37 -23.83
C GLN A 44 13.24 -4.87 -22.50
N VAL A 45 14.05 -5.00 -21.45
CA VAL A 45 13.78 -4.42 -20.14
C VAL A 45 13.62 -2.91 -20.34
N LYS A 46 12.37 -2.46 -20.57
CA LYS A 46 11.99 -1.11 -20.21
C LYS A 46 12.37 -1.00 -18.74
N LYS A 47 13.36 -0.16 -18.42
CA LYS A 47 13.65 0.21 -17.03
C LYS A 47 12.30 0.47 -16.37
N ASN A 48 11.97 -0.34 -15.38
CA ASN A 48 10.69 -0.18 -14.73
C ASN A 48 10.74 1.15 -13.95
N LYS A 49 9.61 1.85 -13.83
CA LYS A 49 9.52 3.08 -13.02
C LYS A 49 10.09 2.87 -11.62
N TYR A 50 9.96 1.65 -11.09
CA TYR A 50 10.56 1.21 -9.85
C TYR A 50 12.10 1.28 -9.84
N ASP A 51 12.75 0.68 -10.82
CA ASP A 51 14.22 0.68 -10.94
C ASP A 51 14.76 2.09 -11.15
N GLU A 52 14.00 2.94 -11.83
CA GLU A 52 14.33 4.36 -11.99
C GLU A 52 14.17 5.14 -10.69
N PHE A 53 13.11 4.86 -9.92
CA PHE A 53 12.84 5.51 -8.64
C PHE A 53 13.98 5.27 -7.65
N PHE A 54 14.44 4.03 -7.53
CA PHE A 54 15.55 3.63 -6.65
C PHE A 54 16.94 3.73 -7.30
N LYS A 55 17.06 4.48 -8.41
CA LYS A 55 18.35 4.67 -9.07
C LYS A 55 19.29 5.50 -8.19
N GLY A 56 20.42 4.89 -7.83
CA GLY A 56 21.48 5.51 -7.03
C GLY A 56 21.67 4.80 -5.69
N GLU A 57 22.64 5.27 -4.91
CA GLU A 57 22.90 4.73 -3.59
C GLU A 57 21.77 5.10 -2.62
N HIS A 58 21.31 4.10 -1.89
CA HIS A 58 20.32 4.25 -0.83
C HIS A 58 20.52 3.13 0.20
N GLU A 59 20.25 3.45 1.46
CA GLU A 59 20.31 2.45 2.52
C GLU A 59 18.98 1.70 2.56
N THR A 60 19.04 0.37 2.64
CA THR A 60 17.84 -0.48 2.68
C THR A 60 17.91 -1.44 3.85
N VAL A 61 16.81 -1.54 4.60
CA VAL A 61 16.62 -2.54 5.64
C VAL A 61 15.38 -3.34 5.31
N ASN A 62 15.51 -4.67 5.29
CA ASN A 62 14.42 -5.59 5.03
C ASN A 62 13.77 -6.04 6.35
N GLY A 63 12.44 -6.04 6.39
CA GLY A 63 11.64 -6.52 7.51
C GLY A 63 10.21 -6.85 7.06
N MET A 64 9.23 -6.73 7.97
CA MET A 64 7.80 -6.80 7.59
C MET A 64 7.48 -5.78 6.47
N PHE A 65 8.12 -4.61 6.58
CA PHE A 65 8.16 -3.58 5.55
C PHE A 65 9.63 -3.50 5.12
N THR A 66 9.87 -3.24 3.84
CA THR A 66 11.21 -2.82 3.42
C THR A 66 11.30 -1.30 3.58
N ILE A 67 12.36 -0.82 4.23
CA ILE A 67 12.57 0.59 4.50
C ILE A 67 13.77 1.06 3.68
N HIS A 68 13.57 2.12 2.91
CA HIS A 68 14.63 2.76 2.12
C HIS A 68 14.88 4.18 2.62
N LYS A 69 16.14 4.49 2.90
CA LYS A 69 16.59 5.86 3.16
C LYS A 69 17.34 6.36 1.92
N MET A 70 16.79 7.39 1.28
CA MET A 70 17.39 8.02 0.09
C MET A 70 17.06 9.51 0.04
N LYS A 71 18.02 10.34 -0.34
CA LYS A 71 17.84 11.79 -0.55
C LYS A 71 17.19 12.50 0.66
N GLY A 72 17.61 12.14 1.88
CA GLY A 72 17.10 12.71 3.13
C GLY A 72 15.64 12.33 3.46
N LYS A 73 15.12 11.25 2.86
CA LYS A 73 13.75 10.79 3.04
C LYS A 73 13.69 9.31 3.37
N LEU A 74 12.67 8.95 4.15
CA LEU A 74 12.32 7.59 4.53
C LEU A 74 11.14 7.12 3.68
N TYR A 75 11.36 6.09 2.89
CA TYR A 75 10.35 5.44 2.06
C TYR A 75 10.04 4.06 2.60
N PHE A 76 8.76 3.76 2.72
CA PHE A 76 8.25 2.45 3.08
C PHE A 76 7.84 1.73 1.81
N GLU A 77 8.40 0.55 1.58
CA GLU A 77 7.95 -0.42 0.59
C GLU A 77 7.14 -1.50 1.35
N MET A 78 5.82 -1.45 1.24
CA MET A 78 4.90 -2.29 2.00
C MET A 78 4.21 -3.32 1.10
N PRO A 79 4.18 -4.62 1.48
CA PRO A 79 3.35 -5.61 0.81
C PRO A 79 1.87 -5.26 0.84
N VAL A 80 1.18 -5.44 -0.29
CA VAL A 80 -0.26 -5.13 -0.42
C VAL A 80 -1.13 -6.00 0.48
N GLU A 81 -0.64 -7.16 0.88
CA GLU A 81 -1.34 -8.10 1.78
C GLU A 81 -1.46 -7.55 3.21
N LEU A 82 -0.64 -6.57 3.59
CA LEU A 82 -0.67 -5.97 4.93
C LEU A 82 -1.71 -4.84 5.07
N PHE A 83 -2.39 -4.44 3.99
CA PHE A 83 -3.47 -3.48 4.08
C PHE A 83 -4.65 -4.04 4.88
N GLY A 84 -5.16 -3.26 5.83
CA GLY A 84 -6.20 -3.70 6.76
C GLY A 84 -5.69 -4.51 7.95
N CYS A 85 -4.42 -4.91 7.99
CA CYS A 85 -3.84 -5.55 9.17
C CYS A 85 -3.64 -4.52 10.29
N GLU A 86 -4.13 -4.85 11.49
CA GLU A 86 -3.89 -4.05 12.68
C GLU A 86 -2.45 -4.22 13.17
N MET A 87 -1.84 -3.12 13.60
CA MET A 87 -0.44 -3.04 14.00
C MET A 87 -0.28 -2.09 15.19
N LEU A 88 0.85 -2.20 15.89
CA LEU A 88 1.29 -1.23 16.90
C LEU A 88 2.54 -0.51 16.39
N ILE A 89 2.52 0.82 16.42
CA ILE A 89 3.71 1.65 16.17
C ILE A 89 4.07 2.39 17.45
N GLY A 90 5.28 2.17 17.97
CA GLY A 90 5.81 2.90 19.10
C GLY A 90 7.28 3.24 18.90
N SER A 91 7.72 4.32 19.53
CA SER A 91 9.13 4.72 19.61
C SER A 91 9.75 4.22 20.91
N THR A 92 11.07 4.02 20.91
CA THR A 92 11.84 3.70 22.12
C THR A 92 13.08 4.57 22.12
N VAL A 93 13.43 5.15 23.27
CA VAL A 93 14.64 5.95 23.42
C VAL A 93 15.83 5.01 23.48
N THR A 94 16.65 4.96 22.43
CA THR A 94 17.85 4.11 22.39
C THR A 94 19.06 4.79 23.00
N GLU A 95 19.18 6.11 22.76
CA GLU A 95 20.29 6.96 23.21
C GLU A 95 19.73 8.37 23.47
N ILE A 96 20.35 9.11 24.41
CA ILE A 96 19.93 10.48 24.75
C ILE A 96 21.12 11.29 25.25
N SER A 97 21.15 12.59 24.94
CA SER A 97 22.20 13.52 25.39
C SER A 97 22.04 13.94 26.84
N ASP A 98 20.80 14.04 27.32
CA ASP A 98 20.45 14.42 28.69
C ASP A 98 19.42 13.43 29.24
N ASN A 99 19.84 12.61 30.20
CA ASN A 99 18.98 11.60 30.80
C ASN A 99 17.89 12.19 31.73
N SER A 100 17.89 13.50 31.95
CA SER A 100 16.79 14.19 32.63
C SER A 100 15.54 14.31 31.76
N ASP A 101 15.64 14.12 30.44
CA ASP A 101 14.52 14.26 29.49
C ASP A 101 13.80 12.95 29.16
N ALA A 102 14.50 11.82 29.23
CA ALA A 102 13.93 10.48 29.05
C ALA A 102 14.83 9.39 29.63
N ILE A 103 14.23 8.21 29.88
CA ILE A 103 14.94 7.02 30.33
C ILE A 103 15.29 6.16 29.10
N ILE A 104 16.54 5.73 28.98
CA ILE A 104 16.95 4.81 27.91
C ILE A 104 16.16 3.50 28.01
N GLY A 105 15.65 3.03 26.88
CA GLY A 105 14.79 1.86 26.77
C GLY A 105 13.30 2.14 27.05
N SER A 106 12.96 3.35 27.50
CA SER A 106 11.57 3.71 27.74
C SER A 106 10.79 3.92 26.44
N LYS A 107 9.46 3.80 26.56
CA LYS A 107 8.47 4.14 25.52
C LYS A 107 7.67 5.31 26.07
N PRO A 108 8.09 6.55 25.81
CA PRO A 108 7.49 7.75 26.41
C PRO A 108 5.98 7.87 26.15
N VAL A 109 5.51 7.29 25.05
CA VAL A 109 4.11 7.28 24.63
C VAL A 109 3.62 5.86 24.43
N ALA A 110 2.33 5.65 24.72
CA ALA A 110 1.65 4.40 24.40
C ALA A 110 1.73 4.13 22.88
N PRO A 111 2.04 2.89 22.45
CA PRO A 111 2.06 2.54 21.04
C PRO A 111 0.73 2.86 20.36
N LEU A 112 0.80 3.43 19.15
CA LEU A 112 -0.36 3.71 18.33
C LEU A 112 -0.91 2.40 17.74
N HIS A 113 -2.16 2.11 18.07
CA HIS A 113 -2.95 1.06 17.41
C HIS A 113 -3.45 1.56 16.06
N VAL A 114 -2.93 0.98 14.99
CA VAL A 114 -3.07 1.50 13.63
C VAL A 114 -3.31 0.41 12.60
N TYR A 115 -3.73 0.82 11.41
CA TYR A 115 -3.76 -0.01 10.21
C TYR A 115 -3.52 0.88 8.99
N PHE A 116 -3.07 0.28 7.90
CA PHE A 116 -2.94 0.97 6.62
C PHE A 116 -4.15 0.69 5.73
N THR A 117 -4.62 1.70 5.02
CA THR A 117 -5.57 1.57 3.91
C THR A 117 -4.99 2.19 2.65
N LYS A 118 -5.45 1.79 1.46
CA LYS A 118 -5.06 2.45 0.21
C LYS A 118 -6.25 2.88 -0.63
N THR A 119 -6.01 3.91 -1.43
CA THR A 119 -6.76 4.21 -2.65
C THR A 119 -5.89 3.88 -3.85
N ASP A 120 -6.28 4.30 -5.06
CA ASP A 120 -5.44 4.17 -6.24
C ASP A 120 -4.20 5.08 -6.21
N THR A 121 -4.24 6.15 -5.40
CA THR A 121 -3.22 7.22 -5.39
C THR A 121 -2.55 7.45 -4.05
N TYR A 122 -3.17 7.04 -2.95
CA TYR A 122 -2.67 7.30 -1.59
C TYR A 122 -2.66 6.05 -0.72
N VAL A 123 -1.69 5.99 0.17
CA VAL A 123 -1.67 5.13 1.35
C VAL A 123 -1.99 6.00 2.57
N GLN A 124 -2.91 5.51 3.39
CA GLN A 124 -3.36 6.16 4.61
C GLN A 124 -2.97 5.32 5.81
N LEU A 125 -2.20 5.92 6.71
CA LEU A 125 -2.01 5.40 8.06
C LEU A 125 -3.19 5.86 8.91
N ARG A 126 -3.95 4.93 9.48
CA ARG A 126 -5.14 5.21 10.28
C ARG A 126 -4.98 4.73 11.71
N GLN A 127 -5.38 5.55 12.67
CA GLN A 127 -5.47 5.16 14.08
C GLN A 127 -6.81 4.48 14.36
N ILE A 128 -6.75 3.30 14.99
CA ILE A 128 -7.92 2.52 15.38
C ILE A 128 -8.53 3.12 16.65
N ASN A 129 -9.87 3.16 16.68
CA ASN A 129 -10.61 3.51 17.89
C ASN A 129 -11.22 2.24 18.52
N ALA A 130 -10.48 1.66 19.46
CA ALA A 130 -10.89 0.46 20.18
C ALA A 130 -11.62 0.76 21.52
N ARG A 131 -12.17 1.97 21.71
CA ARG A 131 -12.71 2.41 23.02
C ARG A 131 -13.90 1.58 23.52
N TYR A 132 -14.74 1.09 22.62
CA TYR A 132 -15.95 0.35 22.95
C TYR A 132 -15.87 -1.04 22.34
N ILE A 133 -16.30 -2.09 23.04
CA ILE A 133 -16.40 -3.44 22.51
C ILE A 133 -17.75 -4.03 22.91
N THR A 134 -18.30 -4.93 22.10
CA THR A 134 -19.58 -5.56 22.37
C THR A 134 -19.59 -7.01 21.89
N MET A 135 -20.42 -7.83 22.52
CA MET A 135 -20.69 -9.20 22.05
C MET A 135 -21.97 -9.26 21.17
N ASN A 136 -22.70 -8.15 21.03
CA ASN A 136 -23.92 -8.08 20.24
C ASN A 136 -23.59 -7.71 18.79
N GLN A 137 -23.80 -8.63 17.86
CA GLN A 137 -23.46 -8.45 16.44
C GLN A 137 -24.11 -7.23 15.77
N ASN A 138 -25.35 -6.87 16.13
CA ASN A 138 -26.01 -5.70 15.53
C ASN A 138 -25.37 -4.40 16.00
N ILE A 139 -24.98 -4.34 17.28
CA ILE A 139 -24.24 -3.22 17.83
C ILE A 139 -22.84 -3.18 17.24
N ASP A 140 -22.20 -4.33 17.05
CA ASP A 140 -20.84 -4.44 16.52
C ASP A 140 -20.74 -3.89 15.08
N GLN A 141 -21.68 -4.24 14.20
CA GLN A 141 -21.75 -3.68 12.84
C GLN A 141 -21.93 -2.14 12.84
N ALA A 142 -22.68 -1.60 13.79
CA ALA A 142 -22.82 -0.15 13.95
C ALA A 142 -21.53 0.48 14.52
N LEU A 143 -20.82 -0.24 15.40
CA LEU A 143 -19.52 0.18 15.91
C LEU A 143 -18.45 0.19 14.82
N GLU A 144 -18.37 -0.82 13.96
CA GLU A 144 -17.43 -0.84 12.83
C GLU A 144 -17.56 0.41 11.95
N LYS A 145 -18.79 0.83 11.65
CA LYS A 145 -19.07 2.03 10.85
C LYS A 145 -18.74 3.33 11.59
N SER A 146 -18.91 3.36 12.92
CA SER A 146 -18.68 4.57 13.73
C SER A 146 -17.24 4.72 14.24
N LYS A 147 -16.39 3.72 14.02
CA LYS A 147 -14.98 3.71 14.43
C LYS A 147 -14.00 3.75 13.27
N ILE A 148 -14.43 4.22 12.09
CA ILE A 148 -13.53 4.36 10.95
C ILE A 148 -12.29 5.17 11.37
N GLY A 149 -11.10 4.57 11.21
CA GLY A 149 -9.90 5.08 11.86
C GLY A 149 -9.52 6.47 11.38
N VAL A 150 -9.05 7.31 12.31
CA VAL A 150 -8.60 8.68 12.03
C VAL A 150 -7.34 8.62 11.17
N ILE A 151 -7.31 9.36 10.05
CA ILE A 151 -6.14 9.42 9.18
C ILE A 151 -5.04 10.21 9.88
N LEU A 152 -3.92 9.55 10.20
CA LEU A 152 -2.73 10.16 10.80
C LEU A 152 -1.75 10.68 9.73
N LYS A 153 -1.62 9.98 8.61
CA LYS A 153 -0.82 10.38 7.44
C LYS A 153 -1.53 9.90 6.19
N ASN A 154 -1.53 10.73 5.15
CA ASN A 154 -2.03 10.41 3.81
C ASN A 154 -0.86 10.60 2.83
N ALA A 155 -0.11 9.54 2.58
CA ALA A 155 1.09 9.54 1.75
C ALA A 155 0.72 9.19 0.31
N LYS A 156 1.27 9.93 -0.66
CA LYS A 156 1.10 9.61 -2.08
C LYS A 156 1.87 8.31 -2.39
N ILE A 157 1.28 7.45 -3.22
CA ILE A 157 1.99 6.30 -3.77
C ILE A 157 2.99 6.82 -4.80
N GLU A 158 4.27 6.58 -4.56
CA GLU A 158 5.35 7.00 -5.45
C GLU A 158 5.52 5.99 -6.59
N VAL A 159 5.58 4.71 -6.25
CA VAL A 159 5.76 3.64 -7.23
C VAL A 159 5.26 2.30 -6.69
N TYR A 160 4.91 1.40 -7.60
CA TYR A 160 4.68 -0.01 -7.31
C TYR A 160 5.92 -0.79 -7.73
N ASN A 161 6.24 -1.88 -7.03
CA ASN A 161 7.26 -2.79 -7.51
C ASN A 161 6.83 -3.50 -8.81
N ASN A 162 7.77 -4.21 -9.44
CA ASN A 162 7.61 -4.72 -10.79
C ASN A 162 6.40 -5.67 -10.98
N ASP A 163 6.04 -6.41 -9.93
CA ASP A 163 4.90 -7.35 -9.91
C ASP A 163 3.65 -6.78 -9.22
N SER A 164 3.68 -5.50 -8.79
CA SER A 164 2.61 -4.82 -8.07
C SER A 164 2.19 -5.46 -6.73
N THR A 165 3.03 -6.32 -6.15
CA THR A 165 2.80 -6.91 -4.81
C THR A 165 3.17 -5.97 -3.67
N LYS A 166 3.90 -4.88 -3.95
CA LYS A 166 4.33 -3.89 -2.96
C LYS A 166 4.14 -2.47 -3.46
N VAL A 167 3.90 -1.57 -2.51
CA VAL A 167 3.75 -0.13 -2.76
C VAL A 167 4.80 0.65 -2.02
N VAL A 168 5.35 1.66 -2.67
CA VAL A 168 6.34 2.58 -2.11
C VAL A 168 5.69 3.93 -1.83
N PHE A 169 5.85 4.43 -0.61
CA PHE A 169 5.34 5.73 -0.18
C PHE A 169 6.24 6.35 0.88
N GLU A 170 6.21 7.68 0.97
CA GLU A 170 7.07 8.49 1.83
C GLU A 170 6.46 8.61 3.26
N MET A 171 7.29 8.43 4.29
CA MET A 171 6.87 8.40 5.70
C MET A 171 7.72 9.27 6.64
N THR A 172 8.71 10.00 6.15
CA THR A 172 9.64 10.85 6.92
C THR A 172 8.90 11.74 7.90
N ASP A 173 7.96 12.57 7.44
CA ASP A 173 7.28 13.54 8.33
C ASP A 173 6.48 12.87 9.45
N PHE A 174 6.11 11.59 9.31
CA PHE A 174 5.39 10.90 10.39
C PHE A 174 6.30 10.63 11.60
N PHE A 175 7.59 10.39 11.35
CA PHE A 175 8.60 10.09 12.37
C PHE A 175 9.51 11.27 12.70
N VAL A 176 9.70 12.20 11.76
CA VAL A 176 10.67 13.30 11.80
C VAL A 176 9.91 14.63 11.70
N SER A 177 9.07 14.87 12.69
CA SER A 177 8.33 16.12 12.83
C SER A 177 7.98 16.35 14.30
N ASP A 178 7.32 17.47 14.60
CA ASP A 178 6.73 17.72 15.92
C ASP A 178 5.45 16.89 16.15
N ASN A 179 5.54 15.58 15.95
CA ASN A 179 4.46 14.64 16.17
C ASN A 179 4.42 14.25 17.65
N LYS A 180 3.56 14.93 18.42
CA LYS A 180 3.38 14.65 19.87
C LYS A 180 3.02 13.20 20.19
N LYS A 181 2.44 12.45 19.24
CA LYS A 181 2.13 11.03 19.40
C LYS A 181 3.37 10.12 19.32
N MET A 182 4.53 10.68 18.97
CA MET A 182 5.82 10.01 18.83
C MET A 182 6.93 10.73 19.63
N THR A 183 6.56 11.58 20.59
CA THR A 183 7.55 12.33 21.39
C THR A 183 8.54 11.40 22.08
N THR A 184 9.80 11.83 22.14
CA THR A 184 10.87 11.13 22.86
C THR A 184 11.01 11.59 24.32
N PHE A 185 10.34 12.69 24.70
CA PHE A 185 10.37 13.23 26.06
C PHE A 185 9.44 12.42 26.97
N ASP A 186 10.00 11.78 28.00
CA ASP A 186 9.28 10.90 28.93
C ASP A 186 8.69 11.71 30.09
N GLU A 187 7.40 11.55 30.37
CA GLU A 187 6.75 12.18 31.52
C GLU A 187 7.26 11.64 32.87
N ASN A 188 7.88 10.46 32.87
CA ASN A 188 8.46 9.84 34.06
C ASN A 188 9.96 10.17 34.24
N SER A 189 10.52 11.00 33.35
CA SER A 189 11.90 11.50 33.51
C SER A 189 11.99 12.59 34.58
N LEU A 190 13.21 12.98 34.96
CA LEU A 190 13.44 14.04 35.95
C LEU A 190 12.77 15.36 35.54
N ASN A 191 12.79 15.70 34.25
CA ASN A 191 12.17 16.91 33.73
C ASN A 191 10.68 16.73 33.43
N GLY A 192 10.13 15.52 33.60
CA GLY A 192 8.72 15.21 33.33
C GLY A 192 7.73 15.97 34.21
N SER A 193 8.16 16.46 35.37
CA SER A 193 7.35 17.30 36.27
C SER A 193 7.22 18.76 35.82
N TYR A 194 7.99 19.20 34.82
CA TYR A 194 7.91 20.57 34.29
C TYR A 194 7.01 20.62 33.04
N GLU A 195 6.39 21.77 32.80
CA GLU A 195 5.77 22.05 31.52
C GLU A 195 6.85 22.22 30.46
N ARG A 196 6.86 21.34 29.46
CA ARG A 196 7.87 21.29 28.40
C ARG A 196 7.27 21.67 27.05
N ASN A 197 7.92 22.59 26.35
CA ASN A 197 7.63 22.92 24.97
C ASN A 197 8.79 22.42 24.10
N ALA A 198 8.58 21.28 23.43
CA ALA A 198 9.54 20.72 22.49
C ALA A 198 9.28 21.28 21.08
N ILE A 199 10.35 21.56 20.35
CA ILE A 199 10.29 21.97 18.94
C ILE A 199 11.26 21.09 18.17
N PHE A 200 10.75 20.38 17.17
CA PHE A 200 11.58 19.56 16.29
C PHE A 200 12.52 20.45 15.45
N LYS A 201 13.83 20.11 15.45
CA LYS A 201 14.86 20.80 14.67
C LYS A 201 15.36 19.92 13.53
N ASN A 202 14.99 20.27 12.31
CA ASN A 202 15.28 19.47 11.12
C ASN A 202 16.78 19.37 10.80
N ASP A 203 17.55 20.42 11.04
CA ASP A 203 19.01 20.46 10.85
C ASP A 203 19.79 19.60 11.85
N CYS A 204 19.14 19.14 12.92
CA CYS A 204 19.72 18.27 13.95
C CYS A 204 19.27 16.80 13.81
N SER A 205 18.55 16.44 12.74
CA SER A 205 18.03 15.08 12.53
C SER A 205 19.00 14.23 11.69
N TYR A 206 19.20 12.97 12.08
CA TYR A 206 20.00 11.99 11.33
C TYR A 206 19.39 11.57 9.98
N LEU A 207 18.14 11.95 9.73
CA LEU A 207 17.41 11.60 8.51
C LEU A 207 17.46 12.70 7.44
N THR A 208 17.86 13.93 7.78
CA THR A 208 17.72 15.13 6.93
C THR A 208 19.01 15.89 6.72
#